data_AF-A0A1I4XIA3-F1
#
_entry.id   AF-A0A1I4XIA3-F1
#
_cell.length_a   1.000
_cell.length_b   1.000
_cell.length_c   1.000
_cell.angle_alpha   90.00
_cell.angle_beta   90.00
_cell.angle_gamma   90.00
#
_symmetry.space_group_name_H-M   'P 1'
#
loop_
_entity.id
_entity.type
_entity.pdbx_description
1 polymer ?
#
loop_
_entity_poly.entity_id
_entity_poly.type
_entity_poly.pdbx_seq_one_letter_code
_entity_poly.pdbx_strand_id
1 'polypeptide(L)'
;MKLTAFLNKDTYTPDTQRALISGFLGGLAGTAVKSIVERYLPVRKVEQRSAQIKILDDLSTKITGGPISVQNEALAEQLVNFPVGATLGAAYGYGKKDRDHLKITDGVILGGTTWFTTHETSLPLLGLEGNPKDIPIKTQANELFAHVLFGVTTELVRSFVSKKLKNR
;
A
#
# COMPACT_ATOMS: atom_id res chain seq x y z
N MET A 1 -42.49 -7.31 -1.87
CA MET A 1 -41.06 -7.02 -1.66
C MET A 1 -40.91 -6.44 -0.26
N LYS A 2 -40.17 -7.13 0.60
CA LYS A 2 -40.24 -6.95 2.06
C LYS A 2 -39.36 -5.79 2.55
N LEU A 3 -39.99 -4.79 3.16
CA LEU A 3 -39.37 -3.68 3.92
C LEU A 3 -38.32 -4.16 4.94
N THR A 4 -38.45 -5.41 5.40
CA THR A 4 -37.51 -6.08 6.31
C THR A 4 -36.11 -6.26 5.72
N ALA A 5 -35.95 -6.30 4.39
CA ALA A 5 -34.62 -6.32 3.76
C ALA A 5 -33.91 -4.95 3.87
N PHE A 6 -34.66 -3.86 4.01
CA PHE A 6 -34.12 -2.51 4.15
C PHE A 6 -33.91 -2.10 5.62
N LEU A 7 -34.59 -2.77 6.56
CA LEU A 7 -34.48 -2.52 8.01
C LEU A 7 -33.47 -3.45 8.73
N ASN A 8 -33.02 -4.54 8.10
CA ASN A 8 -31.82 -5.29 8.56
C ASN A 8 -30.50 -4.53 8.30
N LYS A 9 -30.57 -3.21 8.08
CA LYS A 9 -29.45 -2.34 7.74
C LYS A 9 -28.57 -1.98 8.94
N ASP A 10 -28.92 -2.46 10.14
CA ASP A 10 -28.05 -2.44 11.32
C ASP A 10 -26.91 -3.50 11.24
N THR A 11 -26.93 -4.36 10.21
CA THR A 11 -25.87 -5.32 9.90
C THR A 11 -24.71 -4.71 9.09
N TYR A 12 -24.70 -3.40 8.85
CA TYR A 12 -23.64 -2.74 8.06
C TYR A 12 -22.28 -2.66 8.78
N THR A 13 -22.27 -2.80 10.11
CA THR A 13 -21.11 -2.49 10.96
C THR A 13 -20.12 -3.65 11.15
N PRO A 14 -20.54 -4.90 11.43
CA PRO A 14 -19.61 -6.00 11.72
C PRO A 14 -18.76 -6.39 10.50
N ASP A 15 -19.40 -6.52 9.34
CA ASP A 15 -18.74 -6.95 8.11
C ASP A 15 -17.82 -5.86 7.56
N THR A 16 -18.26 -4.60 7.60
CA THR A 16 -17.47 -3.45 7.17
C THR A 16 -16.27 -3.22 8.08
N GLN A 17 -16.47 -3.23 9.41
CA GLN A 17 -15.38 -3.05 10.37
C GLN A 17 -14.36 -4.19 10.27
N ARG A 18 -14.81 -5.44 10.17
CA ARG A 18 -13.95 -6.59 9.91
C ARG A 18 -13.14 -6.41 8.63
N ALA A 19 -13.80 -6.00 7.55
CA ALA A 19 -13.17 -5.80 6.25
C ALA A 19 -12.11 -4.69 6.29
N LEU A 20 -12.41 -3.57 6.93
CA LEU A 20 -11.47 -2.46 7.14
C LEU A 20 -10.26 -2.90 7.99
N ILE A 21 -10.48 -3.55 9.14
CA ILE A 21 -9.41 -4.00 10.03
C ILE A 21 -8.53 -5.04 9.35
N SER A 22 -9.13 -6.06 8.71
CA SER A 22 -8.38 -7.09 8.02
C SER A 22 -7.59 -6.53 6.83
N GLY A 23 -8.17 -5.60 6.08
CA GLY A 23 -7.49 -4.87 5.03
C GLY A 23 -6.33 -4.02 5.55
N PHE A 24 -6.55 -3.24 6.61
CA PHE A 24 -5.53 -2.41 7.27
C PHE A 24 -4.32 -3.24 7.70
N LEU A 25 -4.57 -4.35 8.43
CA LEU A 25 -3.51 -5.27 8.87
C LEU A 25 -2.81 -5.95 7.68
N GLY A 26 -3.57 -6.27 6.63
CA GLY A 26 -3.00 -6.79 5.38
C GLY A 26 -2.06 -5.79 4.72
N GLY A 27 -2.48 -4.53 4.61
CA GLY A 27 -1.68 -3.46 4.02
C GLY A 27 -0.38 -3.20 4.78
N LEU A 28 -0.43 -3.18 6.11
CA LEU A 28 0.78 -3.07 6.95
C LEU A 28 1.75 -4.24 6.71
N ALA A 29 1.24 -5.47 6.69
CA ALA A 29 2.06 -6.65 6.44
C ALA A 29 2.66 -6.65 5.03
N GLY A 30 1.87 -6.28 4.02
CA GLY A 30 2.33 -6.11 2.65
C GLY A 30 3.44 -5.07 2.54
N THR A 31 3.28 -3.92 3.22
CA THR A 31 4.32 -2.88 3.23
C THR A 31 5.60 -3.36 3.88
N ALA A 32 5.51 -4.11 4.98
CA ALA A 32 6.68 -4.69 5.63
C ALA A 32 7.43 -5.64 4.67
N VAL A 33 6.71 -6.53 3.97
CA VAL A 33 7.30 -7.46 2.99
C VAL A 33 7.97 -6.70 1.85
N LYS A 34 7.27 -5.73 1.24
CA LYS A 34 7.83 -4.87 0.18
C LYS A 34 9.10 -4.16 0.65
N SER A 35 9.06 -3.55 1.84
CA SER A 35 10.20 -2.83 2.41
C SER A 35 11.41 -3.75 2.66
N ILE A 36 11.19 -5.01 3.04
CA ILE A 36 12.26 -5.99 3.19
C ILE A 36 12.83 -6.36 1.83
N VAL A 37 11.97 -6.64 0.84
CA VAL A 37 12.38 -7.04 -0.51
C VAL A 37 13.18 -5.94 -1.20
N GLU A 38 12.76 -4.69 -1.07
CA GLU A 38 13.44 -3.52 -1.65
C GLU A 38 14.82 -3.23 -1.03
N ARG A 39 15.13 -3.78 0.15
CA ARG A 39 16.51 -3.73 0.68
C ARG A 39 17.48 -4.60 -0.11
N TYR A 40 16.98 -5.64 -0.77
CA TYR A 40 17.80 -6.60 -1.51
C TYR A 40 17.67 -6.45 -3.03
N LEU A 41 16.57 -5.87 -3.52
CA LEU A 41 16.35 -5.61 -4.94
C LEU A 41 16.67 -4.17 -5.29
N PRO A 42 17.46 -3.91 -6.35
CA PRO A 42 17.68 -2.55 -6.82
C PRO A 42 16.38 -2.00 -7.41
N VAL A 43 15.78 -1.04 -6.70
CA VAL A 43 14.63 -0.22 -7.11
C VAL A 43 15.06 1.25 -7.28
N ARG A 44 14.24 2.09 -7.92
CA ARG A 44 14.57 3.52 -8.13
C ARG A 44 14.91 4.21 -6.81
N LYS A 45 16.00 4.97 -6.82
CA LYS A 45 16.33 6.02 -5.85
C LYS A 45 16.49 7.32 -6.64
N VAL A 46 15.83 8.38 -6.22
CA VAL A 46 15.77 9.68 -6.90
C VAL A 46 16.91 10.58 -6.40
N GLU A 47 17.93 10.84 -7.22
CA GLU A 47 19.06 11.72 -6.83
C GLU A 47 19.69 11.36 -5.47
N GLN A 48 19.89 10.06 -5.24
CA GLN A 48 20.33 9.46 -3.97
C GLN A 48 19.30 9.40 -2.83
N ARG A 49 18.09 9.95 -2.97
CA ARG A 49 16.98 9.92 -1.98
C ARG A 49 15.70 9.35 -2.55
N SER A 50 14.76 8.80 -1.77
CA SER A 50 13.49 8.30 -2.34
C SER A 50 12.44 9.41 -2.54
N ALA A 51 11.39 9.13 -3.32
CA ALA A 51 10.28 10.07 -3.55
C ALA A 51 9.56 10.45 -2.24
N GLN A 52 9.47 9.51 -1.30
CA GLN A 52 8.92 9.70 0.04
C GLN A 52 9.74 10.72 0.83
N ILE A 53 11.06 10.68 0.68
CA ILE A 53 11.98 11.60 1.34
C ILE A 53 11.85 13.01 0.80
N LYS A 54 11.67 13.18 -0.51
CA LYS A 54 11.40 14.51 -1.10
C LYS A 54 10.15 15.15 -0.51
N ILE A 55 9.06 14.40 -0.34
CA ILE A 55 7.83 14.90 0.29
C ILE A 55 8.10 15.36 1.73
N LEU A 56 8.87 14.58 2.49
CA LEU A 56 9.21 14.93 3.87
C LEU A 56 10.23 16.07 3.98
N ASP A 57 11.20 16.17 3.07
CA ASP A 57 12.14 17.27 2.98
C ASP A 57 11.41 18.58 2.70
N ASP A 58 10.47 18.57 1.75
CA ASP A 58 9.62 19.73 1.45
C ASP A 58 8.81 20.18 2.66
N LEU A 59 8.22 19.23 3.40
CA LEU A 59 7.45 19.52 4.60
C LEU A 59 8.35 20.02 5.75
N SER A 60 9.48 19.35 5.98
CA SER A 60 10.46 19.71 7.01
C SER A 60 11.03 21.09 6.76
N THR A 61 11.34 21.43 5.51
CA THR A 61 11.87 22.73 5.14
C THR A 61 10.85 23.84 5.41
N LYS A 62 9.57 23.59 5.14
CA LYS A 62 8.47 24.53 5.44
C LYS A 62 8.25 24.76 6.94
N ILE A 63 8.49 23.75 7.78
CA ILE A 63 8.20 23.82 9.23
C ILE A 63 9.44 24.24 10.04
N THR A 64 10.60 23.67 9.73
CA THR A 64 11.83 23.73 10.53
C THR A 64 12.95 24.52 9.84
N GLY A 65 12.79 24.87 8.56
CA GLY A 65 13.79 25.62 7.80
C GLY A 65 14.89 24.77 7.15
N GLY A 66 14.83 23.44 7.23
CA GLY A 66 15.79 22.56 6.57
C GLY A 66 15.27 21.13 6.27
N PRO A 67 15.99 20.40 5.40
CA PRO A 67 15.66 19.02 5.04
C PRO A 67 15.91 18.04 6.19
N ILE A 68 15.34 16.84 6.10
CA ILE A 68 15.56 15.79 7.08
C ILE A 68 16.99 15.22 6.97
N SER A 69 17.58 14.93 8.13
CA SER A 69 18.92 14.31 8.22
C SER A 69 18.95 12.94 7.53
N VAL A 70 20.04 12.67 6.80
CA VAL A 70 20.29 11.39 6.09
C VAL A 70 20.28 10.19 7.05
N GLN A 71 20.64 10.40 8.32
CA GLN A 71 20.62 9.35 9.35
C GLN A 71 19.20 8.82 9.63
N ASN A 72 18.17 9.62 9.30
CA ASN A 72 16.77 9.31 9.52
C ASN A 72 16.03 8.89 8.25
N GLU A 73 16.73 8.75 7.11
CA GLU A 73 16.09 8.50 5.81
C GLU A 73 15.25 7.21 5.82
N ALA A 74 15.82 6.11 6.31
CA ALA A 74 15.10 4.84 6.39
C ALA A 74 13.88 4.88 7.32
N LEU A 75 13.90 5.73 8.35
CA LEU A 75 12.75 5.94 9.26
C LEU A 75 11.69 6.83 8.60
N ALA A 76 12.12 7.89 7.93
CA ALA A 76 11.28 8.80 7.18
C ALA A 76 10.52 8.10 6.04
N GLU A 77 11.18 7.22 5.29
CA GLU A 77 10.53 6.37 4.28
C GLU A 77 9.43 5.49 4.88
N GLN A 78 9.71 4.87 6.04
CA GLN A 78 8.73 4.02 6.74
C GLN A 78 7.53 4.84 7.23
N LEU A 79 7.75 6.07 7.70
CA LEU A 79 6.68 6.98 8.14
C LEU A 79 5.71 7.34 7.01
N VAL A 80 6.13 7.28 5.75
CA VAL A 80 5.23 7.48 4.59
C VAL A 80 4.65 6.14 4.13
N ASN A 81 5.48 5.11 3.98
CA ASN A 81 5.08 3.84 3.36
C ASN A 81 4.06 3.06 4.19
N PHE A 82 4.18 3.04 5.52
CA PHE A 82 3.25 2.28 6.36
C PHE A 82 1.84 2.88 6.38
N PRO A 83 1.64 4.20 6.60
CA PRO A 83 0.31 4.81 6.50
C PRO A 83 -0.34 4.66 5.12
N VAL A 84 0.43 4.83 4.03
CA VAL A 84 -0.07 4.64 2.66
C VAL A 84 -0.51 3.19 2.45
N GLY A 85 0.34 2.23 2.79
CA GLY A 85 0.02 0.81 2.65
C GLY A 85 -1.16 0.38 3.52
N ALA A 86 -1.25 0.87 4.75
CA ALA A 86 -2.36 0.60 5.65
C ALA A 86 -3.68 1.15 5.11
N THR A 87 -3.66 2.37 4.55
CA THR A 87 -4.83 3.01 3.94
C THR A 87 -5.28 2.26 2.68
N LEU A 88 -4.35 1.92 1.79
CA LEU A 88 -4.62 1.11 0.60
C LEU A 88 -5.18 -0.26 0.99
N GLY A 89 -4.58 -0.91 1.99
CA GLY A 89 -5.05 -2.17 2.54
C GLY A 89 -6.47 -2.07 3.07
N ALA A 90 -6.78 -1.04 3.87
CA ALA A 90 -8.12 -0.80 4.41
C ALA A 90 -9.16 -0.58 3.30
N ALA A 91 -8.83 0.26 2.30
CA ALA A 91 -9.70 0.50 1.14
C ALA A 91 -9.94 -0.78 0.32
N TYR A 92 -8.89 -1.57 0.10
CA TYR A 92 -8.97 -2.87 -0.55
C TYR A 92 -9.83 -3.86 0.26
N GLY A 93 -9.64 -3.88 1.58
CA GLY A 93 -10.45 -4.66 2.53
C GLY A 93 -11.92 -4.32 2.44
N TYR A 94 -12.26 -3.02 2.50
CA TYR A 94 -13.61 -2.52 2.32
C TYR A 94 -14.25 -2.98 1.00
N GLY A 95 -13.51 -2.90 -0.12
CA GLY A 95 -13.96 -3.41 -1.42
C GLY A 95 -14.21 -4.93 -1.44
N LYS A 96 -13.65 -5.67 -0.48
CA LYS A 96 -13.83 -7.11 -0.27
C LYS A 96 -14.76 -7.45 0.90
N LYS A 97 -15.58 -6.51 1.40
CA LYS A 97 -16.39 -6.72 2.61
C LYS A 97 -17.27 -7.98 2.58
N ASP A 98 -17.82 -8.33 1.42
CA ASP A 98 -18.69 -9.49 1.22
C ASP A 98 -17.93 -10.76 0.77
N ARG A 99 -16.58 -10.70 0.68
CA ARG A 99 -15.72 -11.77 0.16
C ARG A 99 -14.55 -12.04 1.12
N ASP A 100 -14.70 -13.07 1.94
CA ASP A 100 -13.69 -13.53 2.90
C ASP A 100 -12.71 -14.58 2.33
N HIS A 101 -13.03 -15.17 1.18
CA HIS A 101 -12.15 -16.12 0.50
C HIS A 101 -10.85 -15.45 0.03
N LEU A 102 -9.79 -16.27 0.01
CA LEU A 102 -8.48 -15.90 -0.49
C LEU A 102 -8.49 -15.98 -2.02
N LYS A 103 -8.05 -14.92 -2.69
CA LYS A 103 -7.86 -14.92 -4.14
C LYS A 103 -6.57 -14.24 -4.52
N ILE A 104 -5.49 -15.01 -4.66
CA ILE A 104 -4.13 -14.53 -4.95
C ILE A 104 -4.09 -13.60 -6.18
N THR A 105 -4.87 -13.89 -7.21
CA THR A 105 -4.97 -13.05 -8.41
C THR A 105 -5.38 -11.61 -8.07
N ASP A 106 -6.25 -11.42 -7.08
CA ASP A 106 -6.69 -10.08 -6.68
C ASP A 106 -5.58 -9.34 -5.93
N GLY A 107 -4.72 -10.06 -5.20
CA GLY A 107 -3.50 -9.51 -4.62
C GLY A 107 -2.48 -9.10 -5.69
N VAL A 108 -2.30 -9.89 -6.74
CA VAL A 108 -1.46 -9.52 -7.90
C VAL A 108 -2.00 -8.26 -8.58
N ILE A 109 -3.32 -8.20 -8.83
CA ILE A 109 -3.96 -7.02 -9.42
C ILE A 109 -3.80 -5.79 -8.53
N LEU A 110 -4.00 -5.93 -7.21
CA LEU A 110 -3.77 -4.85 -6.25
C LEU A 110 -2.34 -4.32 -6.36
N GLY A 111 -1.34 -5.20 -6.26
CA GLY A 111 0.07 -4.84 -6.36
C GLY A 111 0.43 -4.16 -7.66
N GLY A 112 0.08 -4.77 -8.80
CA GLY A 112 0.34 -4.20 -10.12
C GLY A 112 -0.34 -2.85 -10.34
N THR A 113 -1.59 -2.69 -9.87
CA THR A 113 -2.31 -1.42 -9.94
C THR A 113 -1.67 -0.36 -9.06
N THR A 114 -1.26 -0.70 -7.83
CA THR A 114 -0.54 0.22 -6.95
C THR A 114 0.78 0.66 -7.57
N TRP A 115 1.56 -0.26 -8.15
CA TRP A 115 2.80 0.08 -8.85
C TRP A 115 2.54 1.04 -10.02
N PHE A 116 1.58 0.73 -10.89
CA PHE A 116 1.26 1.57 -12.05
C PHE A 116 0.77 2.95 -11.64
N THR A 117 -0.14 3.02 -10.68
CA THR A 117 -0.69 4.29 -10.18
C THR A 117 0.36 5.15 -9.47
N THR A 118 1.41 4.55 -8.90
CA THR A 118 2.48 5.30 -8.24
C THR A 118 3.60 5.66 -9.22
N HIS A 119 4.31 4.66 -9.74
CA HIS A 119 5.56 4.82 -10.49
C HIS A 119 5.37 5.17 -11.96
N GLU A 120 4.25 4.81 -12.57
CA GLU A 120 3.99 5.08 -13.99
C GLU A 120 3.12 6.32 -14.21
N THR A 121 2.53 6.86 -13.14
CA THR A 121 1.61 8.01 -13.24
C THR A 121 1.84 9.05 -12.14
N SER A 122 1.50 8.79 -10.88
CA SER A 122 1.44 9.84 -9.85
C SER A 122 2.79 10.47 -9.53
N LEU A 123 3.83 9.67 -9.31
CA LEU A 123 5.16 10.19 -8.94
C LEU A 123 5.83 10.96 -10.08
N PRO A 124 5.81 10.48 -11.35
CA PRO A 124 6.30 11.26 -12.48
C PRO A 124 5.53 12.57 -12.69
N LEU A 125 4.19 12.55 -12.59
CA LEU A 125 3.36 13.75 -12.77
C LEU A 125 3.61 14.82 -11.71
N LEU A 126 3.98 14.40 -10.49
CA LEU A 126 4.35 15.28 -9.40
C LEU A 126 5.82 15.73 -9.46
N GLY A 127 6.59 15.29 -10.45
CA GLY A 127 8.03 15.57 -10.55
C GLY A 127 8.86 14.90 -9.45
N LEU A 128 8.29 13.91 -8.75
CA LEU A 128 8.94 13.20 -7.66
C LEU A 128 9.78 12.02 -8.16
N GLU A 129 9.53 11.56 -9.38
CA GLU A 129 10.34 10.55 -10.08
C GLU A 129 10.64 10.99 -11.52
N GLY A 130 11.70 10.42 -12.10
CA GLY A 130 12.01 10.59 -13.53
C GLY A 130 10.94 9.96 -14.44
N ASN A 131 11.00 10.28 -15.73
CA ASN A 131 10.08 9.71 -16.72
C ASN A 131 10.24 8.18 -16.75
N PRO A 132 9.16 7.39 -16.66
CA PRO A 132 9.24 5.94 -16.65
C PRO A 132 10.03 5.37 -17.84
N LYS A 133 9.96 6.00 -19.01
CA LYS A 133 10.66 5.56 -20.23
C LYS A 133 12.19 5.59 -20.12
N ASP A 134 12.72 6.38 -19.19
CA ASP A 134 14.16 6.55 -18.97
C ASP A 134 14.69 5.56 -17.91
N ILE A 135 13.80 4.80 -17.26
CA ILE A 135 14.14 3.86 -16.21
C ILE A 135 14.50 2.50 -16.81
N PRO A 136 15.63 1.86 -16.40
CA PRO A 136 15.97 0.52 -16.85
C PRO A 136 14.84 -0.49 -16.59
N ILE A 137 14.51 -1.31 -17.60
CA ILE A 137 13.43 -2.31 -17.52
C ILE A 137 13.61 -3.25 -16.32
N LYS A 138 14.86 -3.63 -16.00
CA LYS A 138 15.17 -4.47 -14.83
C LYS A 138 14.73 -3.80 -13.51
N THR A 139 14.91 -2.50 -13.39
CA THR A 139 14.49 -1.73 -12.21
C THR A 139 12.98 -1.68 -12.11
N GLN A 140 12.29 -1.38 -13.22
CA GLN A 140 10.82 -1.42 -13.26
C GLN A 140 10.27 -2.79 -12.88
N ALA A 141 10.88 -3.87 -13.39
CA ALA A 141 10.48 -5.23 -13.08
C ALA A 141 10.66 -5.56 -11.58
N ASN A 142 11.75 -5.11 -10.96
CA ASN A 142 11.97 -5.27 -9.53
C ASN A 142 10.93 -4.52 -8.69
N GLU A 143 10.59 -3.29 -9.08
CA GLU A 143 9.56 -2.48 -8.42
C GLU A 143 8.18 -3.13 -8.53
N LEU A 144 7.81 -3.57 -9.73
CA LEU A 144 6.57 -4.29 -9.97
C LEU A 144 6.53 -5.57 -9.12
N PHE A 145 7.63 -6.33 -9.07
CA PHE A 145 7.72 -7.53 -8.25
C PHE A 145 7.52 -7.23 -6.76
N ALA A 146 8.18 -6.21 -6.23
CA ALA A 146 8.03 -5.80 -4.83
C ALA A 146 6.57 -5.38 -4.52
N HIS A 147 5.91 -4.69 -5.45
CA HIS A 147 4.50 -4.31 -5.32
C HIS A 147 3.54 -5.50 -5.44
N VAL A 148 3.81 -6.46 -6.32
CA VAL A 148 3.05 -7.71 -6.40
C VAL A 148 3.16 -8.47 -5.08
N LEU A 149 4.35 -8.54 -4.48
CA LEU A 149 4.51 -9.15 -3.16
C LEU A 149 3.76 -8.39 -2.06
N PHE A 150 3.74 -7.05 -2.11
CA PHE A 150 2.87 -6.23 -1.25
C PHE A 150 1.40 -6.65 -1.39
N GLY A 151 0.88 -6.72 -2.62
CA GLY A 151 -0.53 -7.00 -2.87
C GLY A 151 -0.94 -8.44 -2.52
N VAL A 152 -0.10 -9.43 -2.88
CA VAL A 152 -0.31 -10.83 -2.52
C VAL A 152 -0.30 -11.03 -1.01
N THR A 153 0.67 -10.43 -0.31
CA THR A 153 0.74 -10.49 1.16
C THR A 153 -0.48 -9.81 1.79
N THR A 154 -0.89 -8.66 1.28
CA THR A 154 -2.09 -7.95 1.74
C THR A 154 -3.32 -8.83 1.63
N GLU A 155 -3.51 -9.51 0.50
CA GLU A 155 -4.64 -10.40 0.27
C GLU A 155 -4.63 -11.64 1.17
N LEU A 156 -3.45 -12.24 1.39
CA LEU A 156 -3.26 -13.37 2.30
C LEU A 156 -3.65 -13.01 3.73
N VAL A 157 -3.06 -11.95 4.26
CA VAL A 157 -3.28 -11.51 5.65
C VAL A 157 -4.71 -11.01 5.83
N ARG A 158 -5.25 -10.24 4.88
CA ARG A 158 -6.66 -9.80 4.89
C ARG A 158 -7.60 -11.00 4.97
N SER A 159 -7.45 -11.99 4.10
CA SER A 159 -8.33 -13.16 4.10
C SER A 159 -8.21 -13.94 5.42
N PHE A 160 -6.98 -14.15 5.91
CA PHE A 160 -6.75 -14.86 7.17
C PHE A 160 -7.39 -14.15 8.38
N VAL A 161 -7.14 -12.84 8.53
CA VAL A 161 -7.69 -12.04 9.63
C VAL A 161 -9.22 -11.96 9.52
N SER A 162 -9.75 -11.73 8.32
CA SER A 162 -11.20 -11.66 8.10
C SER A 162 -11.89 -12.97 8.50
N LYS A 163 -11.36 -14.12 8.08
CA LYS A 163 -11.87 -15.44 8.52
C LYS A 163 -11.84 -15.61 10.03
N LYS A 164 -10.73 -15.22 10.67
CA LYS A 164 -10.57 -15.33 12.12
C LYS A 164 -11.54 -14.43 12.89
N LEU A 165 -11.82 -13.23 12.39
CA LEU A 165 -12.78 -12.29 12.99
C LEU A 165 -14.24 -12.71 12.77
N LYS A 166 -14.54 -13.42 11.67
CA LYS A 166 -15.89 -13.94 11.40
C LYS A 166 -16.24 -15.18 12.24
N ASN A 167 -15.24 -15.95 12.66
CA ASN A 167 -15.40 -17.14 13.48
C ASN A 167 -15.35 -16.86 14.99
N ARG A 168 -15.39 -15.59 15.39
CA ARG A 168 -15.45 -15.12 16.78
C ARG A 168 -16.83 -14.54 17.04
#